data_AF-N9KEJ5-F1
#
_entry.id   AF-N9KEJ5-F1
#
_cell.length_a   1.000
_cell.length_b   1.000
_cell.length_c   1.000
_cell.angle_alpha   90.00
_cell.angle_beta   90.00
_cell.angle_gamma   90.00
#
_symmetry.space_group_name_H-M   'P 1'
#
loop_
_entity.id
_entity.type
_entity.pdbx_description
1 polymer ?
#
loop_
_entity_poly.entity_id
_entity_poly.type
_entity_poly.pdbx_seq_one_letter_code
_entity_poly.pdbx_strand_id
1 'polypeptide(L)'
;MIFYFNYVQIPTLSFLTSLGYNGGLPKYCCSIMNASNDPLHGKKLADILDELLDYYGGFEGLSCKIEIRCFCIDPSVKSSLRFLRTTPWAREKVESLYLYVLRQKAKQKSQLSKL
;
A
#
# COMPACT_ATOMS: atom_id res chain seq x y z
N MET A 1 -11.10 28.16 9.32
CA MET A 1 -11.22 26.70 9.48
C MET A 1 -10.61 26.02 8.24
N ILE A 2 -9.28 26.10 8.11
CA ILE A 2 -8.48 25.40 7.11
C ILE A 2 -7.27 24.91 7.89
N PHE A 3 -7.22 23.63 8.22
CA PHE A 3 -6.10 23.05 8.95
C PHE A 3 -4.94 22.77 7.99
N TYR A 4 -4.09 23.78 7.80
CA TYR A 4 -2.68 23.57 7.48
C TYR A 4 -1.94 23.35 8.80
N PHE A 5 -1.59 22.10 9.11
CA PHE A 5 -0.54 21.76 10.06
C PHE A 5 0.37 20.72 9.38
N ASN A 6 1.52 21.13 8.86
CA ASN A 6 2.82 21.24 9.56
C ASN A 6 3.55 19.89 9.63
N TYR A 7 4.42 19.65 8.65
CA TYR A 7 5.63 18.84 8.83
C TYR A 7 6.82 19.54 8.15
N VAL A 8 7.39 20.45 8.93
CA VAL A 8 8.81 20.79 9.09
C VAL A 8 9.79 20.32 7.99
N GLN A 9 10.18 21.30 7.20
CA GLN A 9 11.52 21.64 6.72
C GLN A 9 12.70 20.83 7.31
N ILE A 10 13.37 20.02 6.48
CA ILE A 10 14.72 19.50 6.79
C ILE A 10 15.73 20.29 5.95
N PRO A 11 16.59 21.14 6.57
CA PRO A 11 17.63 21.86 5.89
C PRO A 11 18.82 20.92 5.56
N THR A 12 19.49 21.31 4.49
CA THR A 12 20.61 20.65 3.82
C THR A 12 21.86 20.47 4.69
N LEU A 13 22.45 19.27 4.59
CA LEU A 13 23.89 18.92 4.55
C LEU A 13 24.89 19.74 5.40
N SER A 14 25.51 19.08 6.39
CA SER A 14 26.98 18.95 6.57
C SER A 14 27.33 18.65 8.03
N PHE A 15 27.81 17.44 8.33
CA PHE A 15 28.88 17.21 9.32
C PHE A 15 29.34 15.75 9.20
N LEU A 16 30.28 15.53 8.29
CA LEU A 16 31.16 14.36 8.27
C LEU A 16 32.29 14.65 9.26
N THR A 17 32.33 13.93 10.38
CA THR A 17 33.60 13.75 11.11
C THR A 17 33.71 12.31 11.61
N SER A 18 34.38 11.51 10.77
CA SER A 18 35.48 10.63 11.16
C SER A 18 35.32 9.86 12.48
N LEU A 19 34.72 8.67 12.40
CA LEU A 19 35.15 7.52 13.19
C LEU A 19 35.21 6.30 12.27
N GLY A 20 36.38 5.67 12.24
CA GLY A 20 36.79 4.68 11.26
C GLY A 20 35.89 3.45 11.18
N TYR A 21 35.60 3.03 9.95
CA TYR A 21 35.11 1.68 9.64
C TYR A 21 36.22 0.92 8.90
N ASN A 22 36.94 0.10 9.66
CA ASN A 22 37.59 -1.10 9.15
C ASN A 22 36.56 -2.23 9.21
N GLY A 23 36.37 -2.95 8.09
CA GLY A 23 35.56 -4.17 8.08
C GLY A 23 34.61 -4.21 6.89
N GLY A 24 34.86 -5.14 5.98
CA GLY A 24 34.04 -5.38 4.80
C GLY A 24 32.56 -5.56 5.16
N LEU A 25 31.69 -4.99 4.34
CA LEU A 25 30.25 -5.12 4.50
C LEU A 25 29.88 -6.58 4.18
N PRO A 26 29.51 -7.39 5.17
CA PRO A 26 28.98 -8.71 4.90
C PRO A 26 27.61 -8.51 4.27
N LYS A 27 27.42 -9.22 3.17
CA LYS A 27 26.16 -9.41 2.48
C LYS A 27 25.14 -9.79 3.55
N TYR A 28 24.16 -8.94 3.82
CA TYR A 28 23.18 -9.19 4.86
C TYR A 28 22.26 -10.34 4.41
N CYS A 29 22.74 -11.56 4.57
CA CYS A 29 21.91 -12.65 5.02
C CYS A 29 21.60 -12.35 6.49
N CYS A 30 20.47 -11.72 6.75
CA CYS A 30 19.79 -11.86 8.03
C CYS A 30 18.41 -12.45 7.72
N SER A 31 18.40 -13.77 7.52
CA SER A 31 17.22 -14.57 7.79
C SER A 31 17.04 -14.56 9.32
N ILE A 32 16.35 -13.56 9.86
CA ILE A 32 15.74 -13.65 11.18
C ILE A 32 14.23 -13.69 10.97
N MET A 33 13.71 -14.85 11.32
CA MET A 33 12.33 -15.24 11.39
C MET A 33 11.54 -14.23 12.21
N ASN A 34 10.59 -13.57 11.57
CA ASN A 34 9.24 -13.61 12.08
C ASN A 34 8.44 -14.40 11.05
N ALA A 35 8.12 -15.65 11.39
CA ALA A 35 6.93 -16.29 10.84
C ALA A 35 5.69 -15.63 11.46
N SER A 36 5.62 -14.29 11.39
CA SER A 36 4.38 -13.58 11.60
C SER A 36 3.54 -13.90 10.38
N ASN A 37 2.46 -14.63 10.61
CA ASN A 37 1.39 -14.87 9.65
C ASN A 37 0.69 -13.55 9.28
N ASP A 38 1.44 -12.55 8.82
CA ASP A 38 0.92 -11.29 8.30
C ASP A 38 0.74 -11.47 6.79
N PRO A 39 -0.47 -11.79 6.31
CA PRO A 39 -0.73 -12.12 4.90
C PRO A 39 -0.54 -10.94 3.93
N LEU A 40 -0.10 -9.78 4.44
CA LEU A 40 0.14 -8.55 3.69
C LEU A 40 1.60 -8.35 3.28
N HIS A 41 2.56 -9.14 3.80
CA HIS A 41 3.96 -8.85 3.55
C HIS A 41 4.35 -9.14 2.09
N GLY A 42 4.52 -8.08 1.29
CA GLY A 42 5.02 -8.16 -0.08
C GLY A 42 3.97 -8.12 -1.21
N LYS A 43 2.70 -7.79 -0.91
CA LYS A 43 1.66 -7.66 -1.95
C LYS A 43 1.97 -6.51 -2.90
N LYS A 44 1.92 -6.77 -4.21
CA LYS A 44 2.13 -5.73 -5.22
C LYS A 44 0.87 -4.87 -5.32
N LEU A 45 1.06 -3.60 -5.65
CA LEU A 45 -0.05 -2.68 -5.91
C LEU A 45 -0.98 -3.16 -7.04
N ALA A 46 -0.44 -3.93 -7.99
CA ALA A 46 -1.23 -4.61 -9.02
C ALA A 46 -2.17 -5.65 -8.42
N ASP A 47 -1.63 -6.57 -7.62
CA ASP A 47 -2.43 -7.63 -6.97
C ASP A 47 -3.53 -7.04 -6.09
N ILE A 48 -3.23 -5.97 -5.34
CA ILE A 48 -4.22 -5.26 -4.50
C ILE A 48 -5.36 -4.70 -5.36
N LEU A 49 -5.03 -4.08 -6.49
CA LEU A 49 -6.03 -3.52 -7.38
C LEU A 49 -6.88 -4.62 -8.02
N ASP A 50 -6.27 -5.70 -8.48
CA ASP A 50 -6.98 -6.82 -9.11
C ASP A 50 -7.93 -7.50 -8.11
N GLU A 51 -7.50 -7.72 -6.86
CA GLU A 51 -8.36 -8.27 -5.79
C GLU A 51 -9.53 -7.35 -5.44
N LEU A 52 -9.33 -6.03 -5.48
CA LEU A 52 -10.40 -5.06 -5.26
C LEU A 52 -11.40 -5.03 -6.42
N LEU A 53 -10.93 -5.12 -7.65
CA LEU A 53 -11.78 -5.20 -8.84
C LEU A 53 -12.61 -6.48 -8.79
N ASP A 54 -12.02 -7.62 -8.45
CA ASP A 54 -12.74 -8.89 -8.28
C ASP A 54 -13.81 -8.80 -7.18
N TYR A 55 -13.47 -8.20 -6.04
CA TYR A 55 -14.41 -8.06 -4.91
C TYR A 55 -15.59 -7.12 -5.20
N TYR A 56 -15.37 -6.03 -5.95
CA TYR A 56 -16.38 -5.02 -6.24
C TYR A 56 -17.05 -5.18 -7.61
N GLY A 57 -16.71 -6.21 -8.40
CA GLY A 57 -17.29 -6.46 -9.71
C GLY A 57 -16.78 -5.53 -10.81
N GLY A 58 -15.54 -5.03 -10.69
CA GLY A 58 -14.85 -4.20 -11.67
C GLY A 58 -14.74 -2.73 -11.30
N PHE A 59 -14.44 -1.89 -12.30
CA PHE A 59 -14.18 -0.47 -12.10
C PHE A 59 -15.42 0.33 -11.70
N GLU A 60 -16.60 -0.09 -12.15
CA GLU A 60 -17.87 0.56 -11.80
C GLU A 60 -18.09 0.55 -10.28
N GLY A 61 -18.10 -0.65 -9.66
CA GLY A 61 -18.26 -0.79 -8.21
C GLY A 61 -17.13 -0.13 -7.42
N LEU A 62 -15.89 -0.19 -7.93
CA LEU A 62 -14.75 0.44 -7.28
C LEU A 62 -14.86 1.98 -7.31
N SER A 63 -15.25 2.57 -8.44
CA SER A 63 -15.42 4.02 -8.58
C SER A 63 -16.53 4.58 -7.69
N CYS A 64 -17.60 3.82 -7.46
CA CYS A 64 -18.64 4.18 -6.49
C CYS A 64 -18.11 4.24 -5.06
N LYS A 65 -17.07 3.46 -4.75
CA LYS A 65 -16.47 3.41 -3.42
C LYS A 65 -15.39 4.45 -3.20
N ILE A 66 -14.58 4.70 -4.23
CA ILE A 66 -13.50 5.68 -4.20
C ILE A 66 -13.59 6.59 -5.43
N GLU A 67 -13.87 7.86 -5.18
CA GLU A 67 -13.95 8.89 -6.21
C GLU A 67 -12.54 9.24 -6.72
N ILE A 68 -12.00 8.37 -7.57
CA ILE A 68 -10.73 8.56 -8.26
C ILE A 68 -11.02 8.61 -9.76
N ARG A 69 -10.72 9.75 -10.37
CA ARG A 69 -10.99 10.03 -11.79
C ARG A 69 -10.47 8.95 -12.75
N CYS A 70 -9.36 8.28 -12.43
CA CYS A 70 -8.79 7.25 -13.28
C CYS A 70 -9.70 6.02 -13.45
N PHE A 71 -10.60 5.73 -12.51
CA PHE A 71 -11.54 4.61 -12.65
C PHE A 71 -12.79 4.99 -13.46
N CYS A 72 -13.12 6.27 -13.57
CA CYS A 72 -14.29 6.72 -14.32
C CYS A 72 -13.99 7.03 -15.79
N ILE A 73 -12.82 7.62 -16.08
CA ILE A 73 -12.49 8.16 -17.41
C ILE A 73 -11.76 7.12 -18.26
N ASP A 74 -10.77 6.43 -17.69
CA ASP A 74 -9.94 5.43 -18.39
C ASP A 74 -9.82 4.15 -17.55
N PRO A 75 -10.91 3.35 -17.44
CA PRO A 75 -10.95 2.13 -16.62
C PRO A 75 -10.04 1.04 -17.21
N SER A 76 -8.74 1.14 -16.93
CA SER A 76 -7.73 0.18 -17.37
C SER A 76 -6.68 0.00 -16.29
N VAL A 77 -6.38 -1.27 -15.97
CA VAL A 77 -5.42 -1.65 -14.92
C VAL A 77 -4.06 -0.97 -15.13
N LYS A 78 -3.55 -0.93 -16.37
CA LYS A 78 -2.25 -0.31 -16.69
C LYS A 78 -2.25 1.21 -16.45
N SER A 79 -3.33 1.90 -16.82
CA SER A 79 -3.48 3.34 -16.62
C SER A 79 -3.62 3.67 -15.14
N SER A 80 -4.47 2.92 -14.43
CA SER A 80 -4.66 3.04 -12.98
C SER A 80 -3.34 2.83 -12.23
N LEU A 81 -2.56 1.81 -12.56
CA LEU A 81 -1.28 1.57 -11.89
C LEU A 81 -0.26 2.67 -12.16
N ARG A 82 -0.24 3.24 -13.37
CA ARG A 82 0.61 4.40 -13.66
C ARG A 82 0.19 5.60 -12.81
N PHE A 83 -1.11 5.85 -12.69
CA PHE A 83 -1.66 6.93 -11.85
C PHE A 83 -1.37 6.72 -10.35
N LEU A 84 -1.59 5.52 -9.83
CA LEU A 84 -1.31 5.19 -8.43
C LEU A 84 0.19 5.22 -8.10
N ARG A 85 1.06 5.13 -9.12
CA ARG A 85 2.52 5.34 -8.97
C ARG A 85 2.88 6.80 -8.81
N THR A 86 2.25 7.68 -9.58
CA THR A 86 2.51 9.12 -9.58
C THR A 86 1.82 9.88 -8.44
N THR A 87 0.74 9.32 -7.90
CA THR A 87 -0.15 10.03 -6.99
C THR A 87 -0.25 9.29 -5.65
N PRO A 88 0.58 9.64 -4.64
CA PRO A 88 0.71 8.86 -3.40
C PRO A 88 -0.58 8.81 -2.58
N TRP A 89 -1.29 9.94 -2.45
CA TRP A 89 -2.57 9.98 -1.73
C TRP A 89 -3.62 9.02 -2.31
N ALA A 90 -3.58 8.76 -3.63
CA ALA A 90 -4.51 7.85 -4.28
C ALA A 90 -4.17 6.39 -3.95
N ARG A 91 -2.87 6.06 -3.87
CA ARG A 91 -2.40 4.76 -3.41
C ARG A 91 -2.85 4.49 -1.98
N GLU A 92 -2.63 5.45 -1.07
CA GLU A 92 -3.03 5.33 0.33
C GLU A 92 -4.53 5.06 0.48
N LYS A 93 -5.38 5.69 -0.35
CA LYS A 93 -6.83 5.42 -0.38
C LYS A 93 -7.16 4.00 -0.82
N VAL A 94 -6.51 3.51 -1.87
CA VAL A 94 -6.71 2.13 -2.38
C VAL A 94 -6.25 1.11 -1.32
N GLU A 95 -5.10 1.32 -0.69
CA GLU A 95 -4.60 0.47 0.38
C GLU A 95 -5.53 0.48 1.61
N SER A 96 -6.03 1.65 2.00
CA SER A 96 -6.99 1.78 3.09
C SER A 96 -8.28 1.00 2.80
N LEU A 97 -8.77 1.06 1.55
CA LEU A 97 -9.94 0.30 1.13
C LEU A 97 -9.67 -1.21 1.16
N TYR A 98 -8.49 -1.63 0.71
CA TYR A 98 -8.08 -3.03 0.75
C TYR A 98 -8.03 -3.59 2.17
N LEU A 99 -7.50 -2.84 3.14
CA LEU A 99 -7.53 -3.23 4.55
C LEU A 99 -8.95 -3.44 5.08
N TYR A 100 -9.91 -2.60 4.65
CA TYR A 100 -11.31 -2.79 5.00
C TYR A 100 -11.85 -4.12 4.45
N VAL A 101 -11.59 -4.41 3.18
CA VAL A 101 -12.01 -5.67 2.54
C VAL A 101 -11.39 -6.89 3.23
N LEU A 102 -10.10 -6.84 3.58
CA LEU A 102 -9.43 -7.92 4.30
C LEU A 102 -10.08 -8.21 5.66
N ARG A 103 -10.47 -7.16 6.41
CA ARG A 103 -11.21 -7.34 7.67
C ARG A 103 -12.56 -8.01 7.44
N GLN A 104 -13.27 -7.71 6.36
CA GLN A 104 -14.53 -8.38 6.03
C GLN A 104 -14.33 -9.84 5.63
N LYS A 105 -13.34 -10.13 4.79
CA LYS A 105 -12.96 -11.51 4.40
C LYS A 105 -12.60 -12.36 5.64
N ALA A 106 -11.85 -11.80 6.60
CA ALA A 106 -11.51 -12.49 7.84
C ALA A 106 -12.74 -12.84 8.70
N LYS A 107 -13.72 -11.93 8.78
CA LYS A 107 -15.01 -12.19 9.44
C LYS A 107 -15.79 -13.29 8.75
N GLN A 108 -15.87 -13.28 7.42
CA GLN A 108 -16.59 -14.32 6.68
C GLN A 108 -15.95 -15.70 6.89
N LYS A 109 -14.62 -15.78 6.89
CA LYS A 109 -13.88 -17.03 7.13
C LYS A 109 -14.18 -17.63 8.51
N SER A 110 -14.26 -16.81 9.57
CA SER A 110 -14.55 -17.31 10.92
C SER A 110 -15.98 -17.78 11.12
N GLN A 111 -16.90 -17.35 10.26
CA GLN A 111 -18.27 -17.88 10.23
C GLN A 111 -18.33 -19.19 9.43
N LEU A 112 -17.57 -19.28 8.33
CA LEU A 112 -17.52 -20.49 7.50
C LEU A 112 -16.91 -21.69 8.24
N SER A 113 -15.92 -21.47 9.12
CA SER A 113 -15.31 -22.55 9.90
C SER A 113 -16.19 -23.10 11.04
N LYS A 114 -17.40 -22.57 11.23
CA LYS A 114 -18.36 -22.99 12.26
C LYS A 114 -19.50 -23.85 11.71
N LEU A 115 -19.52 -24.07 10.39
CA LEU A 115 -20.41 -25.00 9.70
C LEU A 115 -19.70 -26.34 9.50
#